data_AF-A0A7W1H6I5-F1
#
_entry.id   AF-A0A7W1H6I5-F1
#
_cell.length_a   1.000
_cell.length_b   1.000
_cell.length_c   1.000
_cell.angle_alpha   90.00
_cell.angle_beta   90.00
_cell.angle_gamma   90.00
#
_symmetry.space_group_name_H-M   'P 1'
#
loop_
_entity.id
_entity.type
_entity.pdbx_description
1 polymer ?
#
loop_
_entity_poly.entity_id
_entity_poly.type
_entity_poly.pdbx_seq_one_letter_code
_entity_poly.pdbx_strand_id
1 'polypeptide(L)'
;MRFIAVLLLTLLTSIAAFAQRPRTIDASATTDSSTTAVAPAPQTVKAKYEGGVFGYNHTMTGTLSFDDNNRRLLFRNKQQKEVLFIPYDAVTSAFADTQKRRPAAATVASHIPFYIGIPFGFIKTKVRYLTLQYTDPDSRASGLTSFKLENKQVLASVLKTLAEKAGMTARGEVYIKRRDAVSDKTIP
;
A
#
# COMPACT_ATOMS: atom_id res chain seq x y z
N MET A 1 -54.78 -19.20 -8.56
CA MET A 1 -53.48 -19.53 -7.92
C MET A 1 -52.31 -18.66 -8.40
N ARG A 2 -52.12 -18.39 -9.72
CA ARG A 2 -50.99 -17.59 -10.22
C ARG A 2 -51.05 -16.08 -9.89
N PHE A 3 -52.26 -15.49 -9.85
CA PHE A 3 -52.43 -14.06 -9.52
C PHE A 3 -52.19 -13.72 -8.03
N ILE A 4 -52.44 -14.67 -7.13
CA ILE A 4 -52.22 -14.49 -5.68
C ILE A 4 -50.71 -14.48 -5.39
N ALA A 5 -49.94 -15.32 -6.07
CA ALA A 5 -48.48 -15.38 -5.91
C ALA A 5 -47.78 -14.10 -6.40
N VAL A 6 -48.30 -13.46 -7.46
CA VAL A 6 -47.76 -12.18 -7.97
C VAL A 6 -48.10 -11.02 -7.02
N LEU A 7 -49.30 -11.02 -6.43
CA LEU A 7 -49.72 -10.02 -5.44
C LEU A 7 -48.93 -10.13 -4.13
N LEU A 8 -48.54 -11.34 -3.72
CA LEU A 8 -47.72 -11.55 -2.53
C LEU A 8 -46.27 -11.08 -2.73
N LEU A 9 -45.74 -11.21 -3.95
CA LEU A 9 -44.36 -10.82 -4.28
C LEU A 9 -44.19 -9.30 -4.40
N THR A 10 -45.22 -8.58 -4.85
CA THR A 10 -45.22 -7.10 -4.90
C THR A 10 -45.43 -6.45 -3.54
N LEU A 11 -46.10 -7.13 -2.59
CA LEU A 11 -46.27 -6.61 -1.22
C LEU A 11 -44.99 -6.73 -0.37
N LEU A 12 -44.08 -7.67 -0.70
CA LEU A 12 -42.81 -7.84 0.02
C LEU A 12 -41.74 -6.80 -0.35
N THR A 13 -41.83 -6.14 -1.50
CA THR A 13 -40.81 -5.17 -1.95
C THR A 13 -41.05 -3.74 -1.46
N SER A 14 -42.26 -3.40 -1.01
CA SER A 14 -42.59 -2.06 -0.50
C SER A 14 -42.12 -1.79 0.94
N ILE A 15 -41.74 -2.83 1.70
CA ILE A 15 -41.24 -2.69 3.08
C ILE A 15 -39.73 -2.35 3.11
N ALA A 16 -39.00 -2.56 2.01
CA ALA A 16 -37.56 -2.29 1.94
C ALA A 16 -37.19 -0.81 1.72
N ALA A 17 -38.16 0.05 1.38
CA ALA A 17 -37.90 1.46 1.08
C ALA A 17 -37.63 2.35 2.32
N PHE A 18 -38.04 1.92 3.52
CA PHE A 18 -37.85 2.69 4.76
C PHE A 18 -36.54 2.41 5.51
N ALA A 19 -35.63 1.61 4.94
CA ALA A 19 -34.32 1.33 5.55
C ALA A 19 -33.22 2.36 5.20
N GLN A 20 -33.50 3.35 4.35
CA GLN A 20 -32.57 4.46 4.12
C GLN A 20 -32.68 5.48 5.26
N ARG A 21 -32.04 5.18 6.39
CA ARG A 21 -31.73 6.22 7.37
C ARG A 21 -30.87 7.29 6.68
N PRO A 22 -31.23 8.58 6.74
CA PRO A 22 -30.32 9.66 6.38
C PRO A 22 -29.03 9.46 7.18
N ARG A 23 -27.90 9.33 6.50
CA ARG A 23 -26.61 9.43 7.19
C ARG A 23 -26.52 10.87 7.67
N THR A 24 -26.67 11.08 8.97
CA THR A 24 -26.12 12.27 9.60
C THR A 24 -24.63 12.24 9.29
N ILE A 25 -24.17 13.22 8.51
CA ILE A 25 -22.76 13.52 8.43
C ILE A 25 -22.43 14.11 9.79
N ASP A 26 -22.17 13.25 10.77
CA ASP A 26 -21.47 13.69 11.95
C ASP A 26 -20.11 14.18 11.45
N ALA A 27 -19.91 15.49 11.56
CA ALA A 27 -18.61 16.15 11.43
C ALA A 27 -17.71 15.75 12.60
N SER A 28 -17.53 14.45 12.77
CA SER A 28 -16.71 13.78 13.78
C SER A 28 -16.31 12.40 13.25
N ALA A 29 -15.90 12.34 11.98
CA ALA A 29 -14.80 11.46 11.60
C ALA A 29 -13.49 12.20 11.90
N THR A 30 -13.30 12.60 13.16
CA THR A 30 -11.96 12.66 13.72
C THR A 30 -11.53 11.20 13.77
N THR A 31 -11.04 10.70 12.64
CA THR A 31 -10.32 9.43 12.63
C THR A 31 -9.23 9.60 13.66
N ASP A 32 -9.37 8.83 14.75
CA ASP A 32 -8.40 8.68 15.80
C ASP A 32 -7.03 8.52 15.17
N SER A 33 -6.33 9.66 15.05
CA SER A 33 -4.89 9.73 15.04
C SER A 33 -4.47 9.46 16.48
N SER A 34 -4.84 8.28 16.97
CA SER A 34 -4.23 7.72 18.15
C SER A 34 -2.81 7.37 17.72
N THR A 35 -1.95 8.35 17.96
CA THR A 35 -0.50 8.25 18.05
C THR A 35 -0.16 7.18 19.09
N THR A 36 -0.42 5.91 18.76
CA THR A 36 0.42 4.86 19.30
C THR A 36 1.76 5.12 18.65
N ALA A 37 2.73 5.60 19.42
CA ALA A 37 4.07 5.89 18.93
C ALA A 37 4.58 4.64 18.20
N VAL A 38 4.50 4.66 16.87
CA VAL A 38 4.98 3.54 16.05
C VAL A 38 6.48 3.46 16.31
N ALA A 39 6.92 2.31 16.82
CA ALA A 39 8.31 2.04 17.10
C ALA A 39 9.17 2.33 15.84
N PRO A 40 10.37 2.88 16.01
CA PRO A 40 11.24 3.19 14.87
C PRO A 40 11.55 1.92 14.06
N ALA A 41 11.66 2.07 12.74
CA ALA A 41 11.92 0.93 11.88
C ALA A 41 13.29 0.32 12.20
N PRO A 42 13.41 -1.02 12.18
CA PRO A 42 14.71 -1.65 12.10
C PRO A 42 15.47 -1.09 10.89
N GLN A 43 16.78 -0.94 11.04
CA GLN A 43 17.63 -0.42 9.96
C GLN A 43 17.51 -1.26 8.68
N THR A 44 17.29 -2.56 8.83
CA THR A 44 17.11 -3.51 7.73
C THR A 44 15.88 -4.36 7.96
N VAL A 45 15.04 -4.50 6.94
CA VAL A 45 13.80 -5.28 6.98
C VAL A 45 13.71 -6.22 5.80
N LYS A 46 13.09 -7.38 5.98
CA LYS A 46 12.78 -8.28 4.87
C LYS A 46 11.68 -7.68 4.00
N ALA A 47 11.92 -7.69 2.70
CA ALA A 47 11.00 -7.14 1.72
C ALA A 47 11.04 -7.95 0.42
N LYS A 48 9.93 -7.93 -0.31
CA LYS A 48 9.90 -8.37 -1.70
C LYS A 48 9.66 -7.15 -2.57
N TYR A 49 10.61 -6.87 -3.46
CA TYR A 49 10.45 -5.89 -4.52
C TYR A 49 9.46 -6.40 -5.56
N GLU A 50 8.52 -5.54 -5.96
CA GLU A 50 7.42 -5.90 -6.85
C GLU A 50 7.48 -5.16 -8.20
N GLY A 51 8.52 -4.37 -8.44
CA GLY A 51 8.73 -3.63 -9.68
C GLY A 51 8.62 -2.12 -9.52
N GLY A 52 8.75 -1.41 -10.63
CA GLY A 52 8.45 0.02 -10.74
C GLY A 52 9.64 0.98 -10.74
N VAL A 53 10.86 0.47 -10.50
CA VAL A 53 12.10 1.22 -10.75
C VAL A 53 12.56 0.99 -12.19
N PHE A 54 12.92 2.08 -12.87
CA PHE A 54 13.47 2.04 -14.23
C PHE A 54 14.65 1.06 -14.32
N GLY A 55 14.62 0.16 -15.30
CA GLY A 55 15.65 -0.88 -15.48
C GLY A 55 15.49 -2.13 -14.62
N TYR A 56 14.54 -2.15 -13.66
CA TYR A 56 14.31 -3.29 -12.76
C TYR A 56 12.85 -3.76 -12.79
N ASN A 57 12.50 -4.59 -13.76
CA ASN A 57 11.11 -5.00 -14.01
C ASN A 57 10.71 -6.33 -13.35
N HIS A 58 11.64 -7.02 -12.69
CA HIS A 58 11.39 -8.34 -12.12
C HIS A 58 11.17 -8.27 -10.62
N THR A 59 10.15 -8.99 -10.14
CA THR A 59 9.92 -9.12 -8.70
C THR A 59 11.03 -9.95 -8.07
N MET A 60 11.56 -9.52 -6.92
CA MET A 60 12.66 -10.20 -6.26
C MET A 60 12.55 -10.10 -4.75
N THR A 61 13.03 -11.13 -4.07
CA THR A 61 13.02 -11.22 -2.61
C THR A 61 14.37 -10.78 -2.06
N GLY A 62 14.35 -10.08 -0.94
CA GLY A 62 15.57 -9.48 -0.41
C GLY A 62 15.34 -8.71 0.88
N THR A 63 16.16 -7.70 1.09
CA THR A 63 16.13 -6.83 2.27
C THR A 63 16.15 -5.37 1.87
N LEU A 64 15.29 -4.59 2.50
CA LEU A 64 15.23 -3.14 2.38
C LEU A 64 15.95 -2.53 3.57
N SER A 65 16.92 -1.66 3.33
CA SER A 65 17.77 -1.07 4.37
C SER A 65 17.77 0.45 4.28
N PHE A 66 17.71 1.12 5.42
CA PHE A 66 17.95 2.55 5.54
C PHE A 66 19.46 2.79 5.62
N ASP A 67 20.04 3.17 4.49
CA ASP A 67 21.44 3.57 4.40
C ASP A 67 21.55 5.08 4.67
N ASP A 68 21.62 5.41 5.96
CA ASP A 68 21.66 6.78 6.46
C ASP A 68 22.95 7.50 6.08
N ASN A 69 24.06 6.77 5.95
CA ASN A 69 25.35 7.32 5.55
C ASN A 69 25.29 7.92 4.14
N ASN A 70 24.57 7.25 3.24
CA ASN A 70 24.40 7.69 1.85
C ASN A 70 23.00 8.30 1.58
N ARG A 71 22.22 8.58 2.63
CA ARG A 71 20.87 9.16 2.57
C ARG A 71 19.95 8.48 1.54
N ARG A 72 19.92 7.14 1.55
CA ARG A 72 19.17 6.36 0.55
C ARG A 72 18.48 5.14 1.12
N LEU A 73 17.42 4.74 0.45
CA LEU A 73 16.72 3.48 0.67
C LEU A 73 17.36 2.44 -0.24
N LEU A 74 18.02 1.44 0.34
CA LEU A 74 18.80 0.44 -0.38
C LEU A 74 18.07 -0.90 -0.37
N PHE A 75 17.93 -1.53 -1.54
CA PHE A 75 17.42 -2.88 -1.64
C PHE A 75 18.52 -3.85 -2.09
N ARG A 76 18.71 -4.89 -1.28
CA ARG A 76 19.65 -5.99 -1.54
C ARG A 76 18.88 -7.26 -1.84
N ASN A 77 19.37 -8.06 -2.77
CA ASN A 77 18.80 -9.38 -3.04
C ASN A 77 19.15 -10.39 -1.93
N LYS A 78 18.68 -11.63 -2.09
CA LYS A 78 19.01 -12.74 -1.18
C LYS A 78 20.51 -12.99 -1.01
N GLN A 79 21.30 -12.69 -2.03
CA GLN A 79 22.77 -12.81 -2.04
C GLN A 79 23.46 -11.59 -1.41
N GLN A 80 22.73 -10.68 -0.77
CA GLN A 80 23.23 -9.43 -0.21
C GLN A 80 23.90 -8.48 -1.23
N LYS A 81 23.69 -8.72 -2.53
CA LYS A 81 24.13 -7.82 -3.58
C LYS A 81 23.17 -6.64 -3.68
N GLU A 82 23.72 -5.44 -3.76
CA GLU A 82 22.97 -4.21 -4.01
C GLU A 82 22.36 -4.27 -5.41
N VAL A 83 21.04 -4.12 -5.48
CA VAL A 83 20.31 -4.17 -6.75
C VAL A 83 19.80 -2.80 -7.14
N LEU A 84 19.14 -2.11 -6.21
CA LEU A 84 18.60 -0.78 -6.47
C LEU A 84 18.73 0.08 -5.22
N PHE A 85 18.86 1.38 -5.43
CA PHE A 85 18.82 2.38 -4.37
C PHE A 85 17.94 3.54 -4.80
N ILE A 86 17.28 4.16 -3.83
CA ILE A 86 16.41 5.31 -4.04
C ILE A 86 16.83 6.37 -3.02
N PRO A 87 17.44 7.49 -3.45
CA PRO A 87 17.79 8.58 -2.55
C PRO A 87 16.55 9.07 -1.80
N TYR A 88 16.68 9.39 -0.50
CA TYR A 88 15.56 9.96 0.26
C TYR A 88 15.07 11.26 -0.38
N ASP A 89 15.99 12.00 -0.98
CA ASP A 89 15.66 13.27 -1.63
C ASP A 89 14.82 13.13 -2.89
N ALA A 90 14.94 11.99 -3.59
CA ALA A 90 14.17 11.66 -4.78
C ALA A 90 12.76 11.12 -4.46
N VAL A 91 12.46 10.75 -3.21
CA VAL A 91 11.13 10.27 -2.83
C VAL A 91 10.16 11.45 -2.76
N THR A 92 9.11 11.40 -3.59
CA THR A 92 8.11 12.47 -3.69
C THR A 92 6.83 12.13 -2.92
N SER A 93 6.48 10.85 -2.87
CA SER A 93 5.38 10.37 -2.02
C SER A 93 5.59 8.93 -1.57
N ALA A 94 5.01 8.56 -0.44
CA ALA A 94 4.98 7.19 0.06
C ALA A 94 3.68 6.90 0.80
N PHE A 95 3.17 5.68 0.65
CA PHE A 95 1.96 5.25 1.35
C PHE A 95 1.94 3.74 1.61
N ALA A 96 1.13 3.36 2.59
CA ALA A 96 0.88 1.98 2.94
C ALA A 96 -0.35 1.48 2.16
N ASP A 97 -0.17 0.45 1.34
CA ASP A 97 -1.26 -0.24 0.66
C ASP A 97 -1.49 -1.64 1.26
N THR A 98 -2.75 -2.03 1.41
CA THR A 98 -3.14 -3.37 1.87
C THR A 98 -4.09 -4.00 0.86
N GLN A 99 -3.60 -4.99 0.13
CA GLN A 99 -4.39 -5.69 -0.89
C GLN A 99 -4.81 -7.08 -0.42
N LYS A 100 -6.05 -7.48 -0.67
CA LYS A 100 -6.52 -8.86 -0.46
C LYS A 100 -6.20 -9.69 -1.71
N ARG A 101 -5.21 -10.57 -1.63
CA ARG A 101 -4.77 -11.44 -2.74
C ARG A 101 -5.04 -12.90 -2.43
N ARG A 102 -5.30 -13.72 -3.45
CA ARG A 102 -5.36 -15.18 -3.28
C ARG A 102 -3.93 -15.73 -3.21
N PRO A 103 -3.59 -16.58 -2.22
CA PRO A 103 -2.29 -17.22 -2.18
C PRO A 103 -2.17 -18.26 -3.31
N ALA A 104 -0.96 -18.43 -3.85
CA ALA A 104 -0.72 -19.35 -4.97
C ALA A 104 -1.18 -20.79 -4.65
N ALA A 105 -0.96 -21.26 -3.42
CA ALA A 105 -1.43 -22.57 -2.98
C ALA A 105 -2.97 -22.72 -3.03
N ALA A 106 -3.71 -21.67 -2.64
CA ALA A 106 -5.18 -21.70 -2.76
C ALA A 106 -5.64 -21.61 -4.22
N THR A 107 -4.90 -20.90 -5.07
CA THR A 107 -5.17 -20.87 -6.52
C THR A 107 -4.95 -22.26 -7.15
N VAL A 108 -3.88 -22.97 -6.79
CA VAL A 108 -3.64 -24.34 -7.30
C VAL A 108 -4.69 -25.31 -6.74
N ALA A 109 -4.95 -25.27 -5.43
CA ALA A 109 -5.94 -26.13 -4.79
C ALA A 109 -7.36 -25.88 -5.31
N SER A 110 -7.71 -24.65 -5.70
CA SER A 110 -9.03 -24.36 -6.30
C SER A 110 -9.23 -24.96 -7.68
N HIS A 111 -8.17 -25.40 -8.36
CA HIS A 111 -8.25 -26.10 -9.66
C HIS A 111 -8.27 -27.62 -9.51
N ILE A 112 -8.20 -28.18 -8.30
CA ILE A 112 -8.31 -29.62 -8.05
C ILE A 112 -9.79 -29.94 -7.78
N PRO A 113 -10.50 -30.57 -8.71
CA PRO A 113 -11.88 -30.93 -8.48
C PRO A 113 -11.94 -32.14 -7.51
N PHE A 114 -12.75 -32.02 -6.46
CA PHE A 114 -13.35 -33.12 -5.67
C PHE A 114 -12.75 -33.68 -4.36
N TYR A 115 -11.66 -33.21 -3.75
CA TYR A 115 -11.12 -33.96 -2.58
C TYR A 115 -11.34 -33.41 -1.16
N ILE A 116 -11.61 -32.12 -0.95
CA ILE A 116 -11.78 -31.58 0.41
C ILE A 116 -12.85 -30.50 0.38
N GLY A 117 -13.96 -30.70 1.11
CA GLY A 117 -15.18 -29.86 1.10
C GLY A 117 -15.04 -28.42 1.59
N ILE A 118 -13.83 -27.84 1.59
CA ILE A 118 -13.61 -26.41 1.86
C ILE A 118 -13.40 -25.72 0.51
N PRO A 119 -14.19 -24.71 0.15
CA PRO A 119 -13.94 -23.96 -1.06
C PRO A 119 -12.72 -23.03 -0.86
N PHE A 120 -11.52 -23.59 -1.08
CA PHE A 120 -10.23 -22.87 -0.99
C PHE A 120 -10.19 -21.61 -1.88
N GLY A 121 -11.07 -21.52 -2.89
CA GLY A 121 -11.27 -20.33 -3.73
C GLY A 121 -11.70 -19.05 -2.99
N PHE A 122 -12.16 -19.14 -1.74
CA PHE A 122 -12.51 -17.96 -0.93
C PHE A 122 -11.39 -17.49 0.01
N ILE A 123 -10.28 -18.23 0.12
CA ILE A 123 -9.16 -17.84 1.00
C ILE A 123 -8.40 -16.68 0.35
N LYS A 124 -8.51 -15.49 0.96
CA LYS A 124 -7.75 -14.30 0.59
C LYS A 124 -6.84 -13.91 1.73
N THR A 125 -5.57 -13.70 1.45
CA THR A 125 -4.58 -13.18 2.40
C THR A 125 -4.38 -11.69 2.19
N LYS A 126 -4.16 -10.95 3.29
CA LYS A 126 -3.84 -9.53 3.24
C LYS A 126 -2.35 -9.38 2.98
N VAL A 127 -2.00 -8.78 1.86
CA VAL A 127 -0.63 -8.42 1.50
C VAL A 127 -0.43 -6.94 1.77
N ARG A 128 0.73 -6.60 2.34
CA ARG A 128 1.09 -5.25 2.79
C ARG A 128 2.16 -4.71 1.83
N TYR A 129 1.90 -3.60 1.18
CA TYR A 129 2.84 -2.95 0.27
C TYR A 129 3.21 -1.57 0.81
N LEU A 130 4.50 -1.27 0.80
CA LEU A 130 5.02 0.08 0.82
C LEU A 130 5.13 0.53 -0.63
N THR A 131 4.28 1.47 -1.02
CA THR A 131 4.35 2.05 -2.36
C THR A 131 4.98 3.42 -2.25
N LEU A 132 5.95 3.70 -3.12
CA LEU A 132 6.65 4.97 -3.13
C LEU A 132 6.83 5.48 -4.54
N GLN A 133 6.55 6.76 -4.70
CA GLN A 133 6.78 7.51 -5.91
C GLN A 133 8.10 8.24 -5.76
N TYR A 134 8.91 8.18 -6.80
CA TYR A 134 10.19 8.86 -6.84
C TYR A 134 10.37 9.61 -8.14
N THR A 135 11.11 10.70 -8.06
CA THR A 135 11.59 11.51 -9.18
C THR A 135 13.02 11.91 -8.86
N ASP A 136 13.96 11.34 -9.60
CA ASP A 136 15.37 11.64 -9.47
C ASP A 136 15.70 12.92 -10.25
N PRO A 137 16.19 14.00 -9.58
CA PRO A 137 16.52 15.25 -10.26
C PRO A 137 17.71 15.10 -11.22
N ASP A 138 18.65 14.19 -10.94
CA ASP A 138 19.89 14.07 -11.69
C ASP A 138 19.67 13.29 -12.99
N SER A 139 18.97 12.16 -12.90
CA SER A 139 18.68 11.31 -14.07
C SER A 139 17.35 11.65 -14.77
N ARG A 140 16.52 12.51 -14.17
CA ARG A 140 15.11 12.76 -14.55
C ARG A 140 14.23 11.50 -14.55
N ALA A 141 14.73 10.38 -14.04
CA ALA A 141 13.97 9.15 -13.95
C ALA A 141 12.86 9.32 -12.90
N SER A 142 11.64 8.96 -13.28
CA SER A 142 10.50 8.93 -12.36
C SER A 142 9.84 7.57 -12.41
N GLY A 143 9.31 7.14 -11.27
CA GLY A 143 8.66 5.85 -11.18
C GLY A 143 7.82 5.69 -9.92
N LEU A 144 7.02 4.64 -9.94
CA LEU A 144 6.22 4.20 -8.81
C LEU A 144 6.65 2.79 -8.48
N THR A 145 7.32 2.59 -7.34
CA THR A 145 7.79 1.28 -6.93
C THR A 145 7.07 0.78 -5.69
N SER A 146 7.03 -0.54 -5.54
CA SER A 146 6.30 -1.21 -4.47
C SER A 146 7.16 -2.29 -3.82
N PHE A 147 7.18 -2.28 -2.49
CA PHE A 147 7.83 -3.28 -1.67
C PHE A 147 6.80 -3.99 -0.81
N LYS A 148 6.62 -5.29 -1.02
CA LYS A 148 5.83 -6.12 -0.12
C LYS A 148 6.59 -6.35 1.18
N LEU A 149 5.95 -6.02 2.29
CA LEU A 149 6.46 -6.22 3.65
C LEU A 149 5.69 -7.32 4.38
N GLU A 150 6.33 -7.90 5.40
CA GLU A 150 5.80 -9.09 6.07
C GLU A 150 4.53 -8.79 6.89
N ASN A 151 4.48 -7.65 7.58
CA ASN A 151 3.37 -7.35 8.49
C ASN A 151 3.05 -5.84 8.56
N LYS A 152 1.91 -5.51 9.20
CA LYS A 152 1.40 -4.13 9.32
C LYS A 152 2.34 -3.22 10.11
N GLN A 153 2.91 -3.74 11.19
CA GLN A 153 3.72 -2.97 12.13
C GLN A 153 5.03 -2.55 11.45
N VAL A 154 5.69 -3.47 10.76
CA VAL A 154 6.87 -3.21 9.93
C VAL A 154 6.54 -2.21 8.82
N LEU A 155 5.41 -2.36 8.12
CA LEU A 155 4.99 -1.39 7.10
C LEU A 155 4.79 0.01 7.68
N ALA A 156 4.04 0.15 8.76
CA ALA A 156 3.78 1.44 9.39
C ALA A 156 5.08 2.09 9.89
N SER A 157 5.96 1.28 10.47
CA SER A 157 7.25 1.69 10.99
C SER A 157 8.20 2.16 9.88
N VAL A 158 8.37 1.35 8.82
CA VAL A 158 9.17 1.69 7.64
C VAL A 158 8.64 2.94 6.95
N LEU A 159 7.31 3.05 6.77
CA LEU A 159 6.70 4.22 6.15
C LEU A 159 6.97 5.49 6.97
N LYS A 160 6.78 5.44 8.28
CA LYS A 160 7.03 6.57 9.18
C LYS A 160 8.50 6.98 9.15
N THR A 161 9.42 6.03 9.32
CA THR A 161 10.86 6.30 9.28
C THR A 161 11.31 6.83 7.93
N LEU A 162 10.77 6.31 6.81
CA LEU A 162 11.03 6.84 5.48
C LEU A 162 10.52 8.28 5.34
N ALA A 163 9.32 8.58 5.84
CA ALA A 163 8.75 9.92 5.81
C ALA A 163 9.58 10.92 6.60
N GLU A 164 10.02 10.56 7.80
CA GLU A 164 10.89 11.39 8.62
C GLU A 164 12.23 11.66 7.91
N LYS A 165 12.87 10.62 7.37
CA LYS A 165 14.18 10.74 6.68
C LYS A 165 14.10 11.50 5.36
N ALA A 166 12.99 11.40 4.63
CA ALA A 166 12.77 12.11 3.37
C ALA A 166 12.14 13.50 3.54
N GLY A 167 11.84 13.92 4.77
CA GLY A 167 11.22 15.22 5.05
C GLY A 167 9.78 15.34 4.52
N MET A 168 9.03 14.24 4.51
CA MET A 168 7.66 14.20 4.00
C MET A 168 6.66 14.62 5.07
N THR A 169 5.54 15.20 4.62
CA THR A 169 4.43 15.60 5.49
C THR A 169 3.23 14.69 5.26
N ALA A 170 2.55 14.31 6.35
CA ALA A 170 1.33 13.51 6.27
C ALA A 170 0.18 14.30 5.64
N ARG A 171 -0.50 13.70 4.66
CA ARG A 171 -1.68 14.22 3.97
C ARG A 171 -2.75 13.12 3.92
N GLY A 172 -3.33 12.83 5.09
CA GLY A 172 -4.18 11.66 5.28
C GLY A 172 -3.35 10.39 5.41
N GLU A 173 -3.65 9.38 4.59
CA GLU A 173 -2.93 8.09 4.61
C GLU A 173 -1.62 8.09 3.78
N VAL A 174 -1.36 9.19 3.07
CA VAL A 174 -0.19 9.36 2.18
C VAL A 174 0.78 10.38 2.79
N TYR A 175 2.07 10.10 2.68
CA TYR A 175 3.12 11.07 2.96
C TYR A 175 3.58 11.71 1.65
N ILE A 176 3.62 13.03 1.62
CA ILE A 176 3.98 13.79 0.42
C ILE A 176 5.10 14.75 0.78
N LYS A 177 6.15 14.75 -0.05
CA LYS A 177 7.22 15.76 0.01
C LYS A 177 6.70 17.04 -0.64
N ARG A 178 6.82 18.17 0.06
CA ARG A 178 6.50 19.47 -0.54
C ARG A 178 7.48 19.70 -1.68
N ARG A 179 6.95 20.05 -2.86
CA ARG A 179 7.79 20.57 -3.93
C ARG A 179 8.19 21.99 -3.50
N ASP A 180 9.45 22.19 -3.17
CA ASP A 180 9.94 23.53 -2.87
C ASP A 180 9.75 24.39 -4.13
N ALA A 181 9.04 25.49 -3.99
CA ALA A 181 8.84 26.48 -5.05
C ALA A 181 10.15 27.26 -5.24
N VAL A 182 11.09 26.69 -5.98
CA VAL A 182 12.34 27.33 -6.44
C VAL A 182 12.58 26.72 -7.82
N SER A 183 12.32 27.36 -8.96
CA SER A 183 12.71 28.69 -9.43
C SER A 183 11.78 29.08 -10.60
N ASP A 184 10.80 29.95 -10.36
CA ASP A 184 10.13 30.73 -11.42
C ASP A 184 10.08 32.21 -11.01
N LYS A 185 11.27 32.72 -10.68
CA LYS A 185 11.50 34.15 -10.51
C LYS A 185 12.89 34.49 -11.04
N THR A 186 13.02 34.38 -12.36
CA THR A 186 13.99 35.17 -13.11
C THR A 186 13.21 36.01 -14.11
N ILE A 187 12.77 37.18 -13.65
CA ILE A 187 12.51 38.36 -14.49
C ILE A 187 13.64 39.32 -14.11
N PRO A 188 14.45 39.76 -15.07
CA PRO A 188 14.19 41.04 -15.73
C PRO A 188 13.73 40.89 -17.18
#